data_AF-A0A2H0UCL3-F1
#
_entry.id   AF-A0A2H0UCL3-F1
#
_cell.length_a   1.000
_cell.length_b   1.000
_cell.length_c   1.000
_cell.angle_alpha   90.00
_cell.angle_beta   90.00
_cell.angle_gamma   90.00
#
_symmetry.space_group_name_H-M   'P 1'
#
loop_
_entity.id
_entity.type
_entity.pdbx_description
1 polymer ?
#
loop_
_entity_poly.entity_id
_entity_poly.type
_entity_poly.pdbx_seq_one_letter_code
_entity_poly.pdbx_strand_id
1 'polypeptide(L)'
;MEKPKKLKSARGVRGMITVAEIRQAVENASELDWASITSPSREASVAAARAIAMYLGRQLLVGDEWSYRTLAKMVGRRDHTTAINACHAIDAASPRAVPQGLIKAAESLGVNWRTFVPLHEITRWEYRQRSRAR
;
A
#
# COMPACT_ATOMS: atom_id res chain seq x y z
N MET A 1 1.43 25.11 -17.56
CA MET A 1 1.39 24.39 -16.27
C MET A 1 1.95 23.00 -16.53
N GLU A 2 3.21 22.82 -16.16
CA GLU A 2 4.08 21.76 -16.66
C GLU A 2 3.78 20.42 -15.95
N LYS A 3 3.49 19.38 -16.74
CA LYS A 3 3.34 18.01 -16.24
C LYS A 3 4.72 17.52 -15.78
N PRO A 4 4.90 16.96 -14.57
CA PRO A 4 6.12 16.23 -14.29
C PRO A 4 6.16 14.97 -15.17
N LYS A 5 7.10 14.99 -16.11
CA LYS A 5 7.48 13.91 -17.03
C LYS A 5 8.41 12.93 -16.30
N LYS A 6 8.11 11.64 -16.51
CA LYS A 6 8.96 10.44 -16.38
C LYS A 6 9.33 9.96 -14.96
N LEU A 7 8.82 8.77 -14.65
CA LEU A 7 9.65 7.70 -14.08
C LEU A 7 9.62 6.51 -15.05
N LYS A 8 10.65 6.43 -15.89
CA LYS A 8 11.04 5.17 -16.53
C LYS A 8 11.80 4.37 -15.46
N SER A 9 11.21 3.33 -14.89
CA SER A 9 12.00 2.22 -14.35
C SER A 9 11.65 0.97 -15.13
N ALA A 10 12.32 0.85 -16.29
CA ALA A 10 12.52 -0.44 -16.91
C ALA A 10 13.64 -1.14 -16.12
N ARG A 11 13.37 -2.38 -15.67
CA ARG A 11 14.28 -3.38 -15.07
C ARG A 11 14.38 -3.39 -13.54
N GLY A 12 13.95 -4.49 -12.95
CA GLY A 12 14.92 -5.52 -12.55
C GLY A 12 15.93 -5.16 -11.46
N VAL A 13 15.61 -4.23 -10.56
CA VAL A 13 16.31 -4.10 -9.28
C VAL A 13 15.32 -4.48 -8.19
N ARG A 14 15.56 -5.63 -7.54
CA ARG A 14 14.89 -6.05 -6.30
C ARG A 14 15.30 -5.12 -5.15
N GLY A 15 14.96 -3.83 -5.27
CA GLY A 15 15.03 -2.88 -4.17
C GLY A 15 13.84 -3.10 -3.24
N MET A 16 14.00 -2.75 -1.97
CA MET A 16 12.87 -2.67 -1.05
C MET A 16 11.91 -1.59 -1.56
N ILE A 17 10.63 -1.93 -1.70
CA ILE A 17 9.59 -0.95 -2.02
C ILE A 17 9.52 0.06 -0.88
N THR A 18 9.42 1.34 -1.23
CA THR A 18 9.36 2.47 -0.30
C THR A 18 7.95 3.01 -0.17
N VAL A 19 7.70 3.77 0.91
CA VAL A 19 6.43 4.50 1.10
C VAL A 19 6.13 5.45 -0.07
N ALA A 20 7.15 6.10 -0.64
CA ALA A 20 6.99 7.02 -1.76
C ALA A 20 6.49 6.32 -3.03
N GLU A 21 6.99 5.12 -3.31
CA GLU A 21 6.55 4.31 -4.46
C GLU A 21 5.11 3.85 -4.28
N ILE A 22 4.73 3.40 -3.08
CA ILE A 22 3.34 3.02 -2.78
C ILE A 22 2.40 4.21 -2.96
N ARG A 23 2.77 5.38 -2.45
CA ARG A 23 2.00 6.62 -2.64
C ARG A 23 1.78 6.89 -4.12
N GLN A 24 2.85 6.93 -4.91
CA GLN A 24 2.77 7.23 -6.33
C GLN A 24 1.89 6.21 -7.08
N ALA A 25 2.02 4.92 -6.75
CA ALA A 25 1.22 3.86 -7.33
C ALA A 25 -0.27 4.02 -6.99
N VAL A 26 -0.60 4.39 -5.75
CA VAL A 26 -1.99 4.61 -5.32
C VAL A 26 -2.59 5.87 -5.93
N GLU A 27 -1.85 6.98 -6.00
CA GLU A 27 -2.29 8.21 -6.69
C GLU A 27 -2.65 7.89 -8.16
N ASN A 28 -1.74 7.21 -8.86
CA ASN A 28 -1.95 6.82 -10.25
C ASN A 28 -3.14 5.86 -10.43
N ALA A 29 -3.32 4.90 -9.52
CA ALA A 29 -4.37 3.89 -9.61
C ALA A 29 -5.77 4.42 -9.27
N SER A 30 -5.85 5.42 -8.39
CA SER A 30 -7.09 6.03 -7.92
C SER A 30 -7.47 7.32 -8.63
N GLU A 31 -6.57 7.88 -9.43
CA GLU A 31 -6.74 9.19 -10.10
C GLU A 31 -6.99 10.33 -9.09
N LEU A 32 -6.48 10.17 -7.86
CA LEU A 32 -6.55 11.15 -6.79
C LEU A 32 -5.15 11.66 -6.46
N ASP A 33 -5.05 12.94 -6.08
CA ASP A 33 -3.82 13.44 -5.48
C ASP A 33 -3.69 12.98 -4.02
N TRP A 34 -2.45 12.93 -3.52
CA TRP A 34 -2.20 12.50 -2.15
C TRP A 34 -2.80 13.45 -1.11
N ALA A 35 -2.97 14.72 -1.45
CA ALA A 35 -3.62 15.69 -0.58
C ALA A 35 -5.08 15.28 -0.31
N SER A 36 -5.79 14.85 -1.35
CA SER A 36 -7.16 14.31 -1.27
C SER A 36 -7.19 12.99 -0.53
N ILE A 37 -6.24 12.09 -0.82
CA ILE A 37 -6.12 10.81 -0.11
C ILE A 37 -5.88 11.03 1.38
N THR A 38 -5.07 12.01 1.78
CA THR A 38 -4.77 12.28 3.21
C THR A 38 -5.80 13.17 3.91
N SER A 39 -6.77 13.70 3.17
CA SER A 39 -7.83 14.58 3.70
C SER A 39 -8.71 13.91 4.78
N PRO A 40 -9.61 14.65 5.45
CA PRO A 40 -10.63 14.03 6.29
C PRO A 40 -11.82 13.44 5.49
N SER A 41 -11.87 13.60 4.16
CA SER A 41 -13.00 13.16 3.33
C SER A 41 -13.33 11.68 3.53
N ARG A 42 -14.62 11.38 3.59
CA ARG A 42 -15.19 10.03 3.76
C ARG A 42 -15.75 9.48 2.45
N GLU A 43 -15.51 10.15 1.33
CA GLU A 43 -15.87 9.63 0.01
C GLU A 43 -15.32 8.21 -0.18
N ALA A 44 -16.12 7.35 -0.80
CA ALA A 44 -15.80 5.94 -0.95
C ALA A 44 -14.51 5.72 -1.75
N SER A 45 -14.28 6.52 -2.80
CA SER A 45 -13.05 6.51 -3.61
C SER A 45 -11.82 6.82 -2.77
N VAL A 46 -11.90 7.88 -1.96
CA VAL A 46 -10.83 8.31 -1.07
C VAL A 46 -10.56 7.27 0.02
N ALA A 47 -11.62 6.73 0.64
CA ALA A 47 -11.51 5.68 1.65
C ALA A 47 -10.88 4.40 1.09
N ALA A 48 -11.27 4.01 -0.13
CA ALA A 48 -10.70 2.86 -0.83
C ALA A 48 -9.20 3.08 -1.13
N ALA A 49 -8.81 4.26 -1.64
CA ALA A 49 -7.40 4.58 -1.91
C ALA A 49 -6.55 4.48 -0.64
N ARG A 50 -7.04 4.99 0.51
CA ARG A 50 -6.34 4.83 1.80
C ARG A 50 -6.19 3.37 2.20
N ALA A 51 -7.26 2.59 2.10
CA ALA A 51 -7.23 1.18 2.46
C ALA A 51 -6.21 0.41 1.61
N ILE A 52 -6.20 0.66 0.30
CA ILE A 52 -5.24 0.08 -0.63
C ILE A 52 -3.80 0.46 -0.25
N ALA A 53 -3.53 1.73 0.05
CA ALA A 53 -2.20 2.18 0.47
C ALA A 53 -1.72 1.47 1.74
N MET A 54 -2.59 1.35 2.75
CA MET A 54 -2.26 0.64 3.99
C MET A 54 -2.00 -0.84 3.74
N TYR A 55 -2.84 -1.50 2.94
CA TYR A 55 -2.70 -2.93 2.64
C TYR A 55 -1.44 -3.23 1.83
N LEU A 56 -1.14 -2.44 0.80
CA LEU A 56 0.12 -2.55 0.06
C LEU A 56 1.32 -2.33 0.98
N GLY A 57 1.25 -1.32 1.86
CA GLY A 57 2.30 -1.10 2.84
C GLY A 57 2.50 -2.30 3.77
N ARG A 58 1.41 -2.97 4.14
CA ARG A 58 1.43 -4.18 4.95
C ARG A 58 2.04 -5.39 4.24
N GLN A 59 1.90 -5.48 2.92
CA GLN A 59 2.45 -6.58 2.13
C GLN A 59 3.91 -6.34 1.71
N LEU A 60 4.27 -5.09 1.44
CA LEU A 60 5.50 -4.76 0.69
C LEU A 60 6.58 -4.09 1.53
N LEU A 61 6.20 -3.34 2.57
CA LEU A 61 7.18 -2.64 3.43
C LEU A 61 7.77 -3.58 4.47
N VAL A 62 8.90 -3.17 5.03
CA VAL A 62 9.67 -3.93 6.03
C VAL A 62 10.12 -3.01 7.18
N GLY A 63 10.51 -3.60 8.31
CA GLY A 63 11.01 -2.83 9.46
C GLY A 63 9.97 -1.89 10.08
N ASP A 64 10.38 -0.67 10.42
CA ASP A 64 9.53 0.31 11.14
C ASP A 64 8.40 0.89 10.28
N GLU A 65 8.54 0.83 8.96
CA GLU A 65 7.53 1.30 8.00
C GLU A 65 6.33 0.34 7.88
N TRP A 66 6.51 -0.91 8.31
CA TRP A 66 5.50 -1.98 8.23
C TRP A 66 4.43 -1.92 9.34
N SER A 67 4.64 -1.09 10.38
CA SER A 67 3.73 -1.03 11.52
C SER A 67 2.39 -0.38 11.15
N TYR A 68 1.28 -0.87 11.71
CA TYR A 68 -0.06 -0.27 11.51
C TYR A 68 -0.11 1.21 11.90
N ARG A 69 0.66 1.63 12.90
CA ARG A 69 0.78 3.02 13.30
C ARG A 69 1.44 3.87 12.20
N THR A 70 2.52 3.37 11.58
CA THR A 70 3.20 4.08 10.49
C THR A 70 2.29 4.16 9.25
N LEU A 71 1.63 3.06 8.89
CA LEU A 71 0.69 3.00 7.76
C LEU A 71 -0.50 3.95 7.96
N ALA A 72 -1.04 4.04 9.18
CA ALA A 72 -2.11 4.97 9.51
C ALA A 72 -1.65 6.44 9.45
N LYS A 73 -0.39 6.72 9.82
CA LYS A 73 0.21 8.06 9.71
C LYS A 73 0.40 8.49 8.27
N MET A 74 0.86 7.57 7.41
CA MET A 74 1.11 7.79 5.98
C MET A 74 -0.10 8.40 5.27
N VAL A 75 -1.31 7.96 5.59
CA VAL A 75 -2.56 8.39 4.93
C VAL A 75 -3.37 9.44 5.70
N GLY A 76 -2.69 10.29 6.49
CA GLY A 76 -3.32 11.42 7.18
C GLY A 76 -3.50 11.22 8.69
N ARG A 77 -2.48 10.68 9.38
CA ARG A 77 -2.42 10.62 10.87
C ARG A 77 -3.64 9.95 11.52
N ARG A 78 -4.13 8.87 10.91
CA ARG A 78 -5.24 8.07 11.44
C ARG A 78 -4.79 7.23 12.63
N ASP A 79 -5.77 6.71 13.37
CA ASP A 79 -5.49 5.74 14.42
C ASP A 79 -5.04 4.40 13.81
N HIS A 80 -4.12 3.71 14.50
CA HIS A 80 -3.61 2.41 14.08
C HIS A 80 -4.71 1.35 13.86
N THR A 81 -5.80 1.40 14.63
CA THR A 81 -6.99 0.55 14.44
C THR A 81 -7.67 0.77 13.09
N THR A 82 -7.58 1.98 12.53
CA THR A 82 -8.07 2.27 11.17
C THR A 82 -7.27 1.47 10.15
N ALA A 83 -5.94 1.39 10.32
CA ALA A 83 -5.10 0.59 9.43
C ALA A 83 -5.37 -0.91 9.58
N ILE A 84 -5.59 -1.40 10.80
CA ILE A 84 -5.98 -2.81 11.03
C ILE A 84 -7.28 -3.12 10.27
N ASN A 85 -8.33 -2.32 10.51
CA ASN A 85 -9.64 -2.55 9.90
C ASN A 85 -9.60 -2.46 8.37
N ALA A 86 -8.89 -1.48 7.82
CA ALA A 86 -8.75 -1.31 6.39
C ALA A 86 -8.00 -2.47 5.72
N CYS A 87 -6.89 -2.91 6.33
CA CYS A 87 -6.12 -4.04 5.84
C CYS A 87 -6.94 -5.34 5.90
N HIS A 88 -7.64 -5.60 7.01
CA HIS A 88 -8.49 -6.78 7.16
C HIS A 88 -9.66 -6.79 6.17
N ALA A 89 -10.25 -5.63 5.87
CA ALA A 89 -11.33 -5.53 4.89
C ALA A 89 -10.86 -5.92 3.47
N ILE A 90 -9.63 -5.56 3.09
CA ILE A 90 -9.05 -5.96 1.81
C ILE A 90 -8.63 -7.43 1.83
N ASP A 91 -8.04 -7.90 2.93
CA ASP A 91 -7.58 -9.30 3.06
C ASP A 91 -8.73 -10.30 3.03
N ALA A 92 -9.88 -9.95 3.63
CA ALA A 92 -11.09 -10.75 3.61
C ALA A 92 -11.85 -10.69 2.27
N ALA A 93 -11.44 -9.83 1.33
CA ALA A 93 -12.11 -9.73 0.04
C ALA A 93 -11.91 -11.01 -0.78
N SER A 94 -13.00 -11.54 -1.32
CA SER A 94 -12.92 -12.64 -2.29
C SER A 94 -12.09 -12.22 -3.51
N PRO A 95 -11.39 -13.14 -4.21
CA PRO A 95 -10.70 -12.84 -5.46
C PRO A 95 -11.55 -12.12 -6.52
N ARG A 96 -12.89 -12.27 -6.46
CA ARG A 96 -13.85 -11.59 -7.35
C ARG A 96 -14.23 -10.17 -6.90
N ALA A 97 -13.91 -9.80 -5.66
CA ALA A 97 -14.25 -8.53 -5.02
C ALA A 97 -13.00 -7.69 -4.67
N VAL A 98 -11.84 -8.05 -5.22
CA VAL A 98 -10.60 -7.32 -5.01
C VAL A 98 -10.73 -5.91 -5.61
N PRO A 99 -10.39 -4.85 -4.86
CA PRO A 99 -10.47 -3.48 -5.38
C PRO A 99 -9.62 -3.32 -6.64
N GLN A 100 -10.21 -2.81 -7.74
CA GLN A 100 -9.49 -2.60 -9.00
C GLN A 100 -8.26 -1.70 -8.81
N GLY A 101 -8.33 -0.72 -7.89
CA GLY A 101 -7.20 0.13 -7.54
C GLY A 101 -6.02 -0.64 -6.94
N LEU A 102 -6.26 -1.74 -6.21
CA LEU A 102 -5.18 -2.59 -5.69
C LEU A 102 -4.43 -3.26 -6.83
N ILE A 103 -5.15 -3.81 -7.80
CA ILE A 103 -4.58 -4.50 -8.97
C ILE A 103 -3.71 -3.52 -9.76
N LYS A 104 -4.26 -2.35 -10.13
CA LYS A 104 -3.55 -1.31 -10.86
C LYS A 104 -2.30 -0.82 -10.12
N ALA A 105 -2.39 -0.62 -8.80
CA ALA A 105 -1.28 -0.15 -7.99
C ALA A 105 -0.18 -1.22 -7.88
N ALA A 106 -0.55 -2.49 -7.66
CA ALA A 106 0.40 -3.61 -7.62
C ALA A 106 1.13 -3.78 -8.96
N GLU A 107 0.40 -3.73 -10.09
CA GLU A 107 0.97 -3.79 -11.44
C GLU A 107 1.95 -2.63 -11.69
N SER A 108 1.60 -1.42 -11.24
CA SER A 108 2.48 -0.24 -11.35
C SER A 108 3.76 -0.35 -10.51
N LEU A 109 3.71 -1.11 -9.41
CA LEU A 109 4.88 -1.46 -8.58
C LEU A 109 5.65 -2.67 -9.14
N GLY A 110 5.19 -3.29 -10.22
CA GLY A 110 5.80 -4.50 -10.77
C GLY A 110 5.63 -5.75 -9.88
N VAL A 111 4.64 -5.75 -8.98
CA VAL A 111 4.35 -6.87 -8.09
C VAL A 111 3.06 -7.56 -8.48
N ASN A 112 3.04 -8.89 -8.37
CA ASN A 112 1.83 -9.66 -8.61
C ASN A 112 1.01 -9.75 -7.31
N TRP A 113 -0.12 -9.05 -7.24
CA TRP A 113 -0.97 -9.05 -6.03
C TRP A 113 -1.44 -10.46 -5.63
N ARG A 114 -1.50 -11.43 -6.56
CA ARG A 114 -1.87 -12.82 -6.25
C ARG A 114 -0.82 -13.57 -5.44
N THR A 115 0.40 -13.04 -5.33
CA THR A 115 1.45 -13.61 -4.47
C THR A 115 1.40 -13.04 -3.05
N PHE A 116 0.47 -12.13 -2.77
CA PHE A 116 0.25 -11.63 -1.42
C PHE A 116 -0.31 -12.74 -0.55
N VAL A 117 0.24 -12.86 0.65
CA VAL A 117 -0.16 -13.86 1.64
C VAL A 117 -1.22 -13.26 2.56
N PRO A 118 -2.11 -14.08 3.14
CA PRO A 118 -3.08 -13.61 4.14
C PRO A 118 -2.40 -12.91 5.32
N LEU A 119 -3.00 -11.84 5.84
CA LEU A 119 -2.37 -10.98 6.86
C LEU A 119 -2.00 -11.74 8.15
N HIS A 120 -2.74 -12.79 8.49
CA HIS A 120 -2.49 -13.63 9.66
C HIS A 120 -1.24 -14.51 9.52
N GLU A 121 -0.78 -14.75 8.29
CA GLU A 121 0.45 -15.49 7.99
C GLU A 121 1.70 -14.59 8.05
N ILE A 122 1.54 -13.27 7.92
CA ILE A 122 2.65 -12.28 7.85
C ILE A 122 3.34 -12.05 9.22
N THR A 123 2.90 -12.71 10.29
CA THR A 123 3.15 -12.21 11.65
C THR A 123 4.32 -12.80 12.45
N ARG A 124 5.19 -13.68 11.93
CA ARG A 124 6.30 -14.19 12.78
C ARG A 124 7.64 -14.52 12.14
N TRP A 125 7.68 -14.93 10.88
CA TRP A 125 8.92 -15.39 10.25
C TRP A 125 9.61 -14.31 9.41
N GLU A 126 8.84 -13.48 8.71
CA GLU A 126 9.38 -12.43 7.84
C GLU A 126 10.01 -11.24 8.60
N TYR A 127 9.46 -10.86 9.76
CA TYR A 127 10.09 -9.82 10.60
C TYR A 127 11.48 -10.24 11.07
N ARG A 128 11.71 -11.54 11.30
CA ARG A 128 12.98 -12.09 11.80
C ARG A 128 14.00 -12.38 10.68
N GLN A 129 13.54 -12.69 9.47
CA GLN A 129 14.40 -12.90 8.29
C GLN A 129 14.81 -11.57 7.63
N ARG A 130 13.87 -10.61 7.48
CA ARG A 130 14.13 -9.32 6.80
C ARG A 130 14.95 -8.33 7.63
N SER A 131 15.03 -8.50 8.95
CA SER A 131 15.85 -7.65 9.84
C SER A 131 17.28 -8.18 10.06
N ARG A 132 17.57 -9.44 9.67
CA ARG A 132 18.91 -10.06 9.77
C ARG A 132 19.83 -9.80 8.57
N ALA A 133 19.33 -9.15 7.52
CA ALA A 133 20.12 -8.72 6.38
C ALA A 133 20.75 -7.32 6.59
N ARG A 134 21.04 -6.95 7.85
CA ARG A 134 21.80 -5.75 8.21
C ARG A 134 23.23 -6.14 8.55
#